data_AF-A0A2X1NB45-F1
#
_entry.id   AF-A0A2X1NB45-F1
#
_cell.length_a   1.000
_cell.length_b   1.000
_cell.length_c   1.000
_cell.angle_alpha   90.00
_cell.angle_beta   90.00
_cell.angle_gamma   90.00
#
_symmetry.space_group_name_H-M   'P 1'
#
loop_
_entity.id
_entity.type
_entity.pdbx_description
1 polymer ?
#
loop_
_entity_poly.entity_id
_entity_poly.type
_entity_poly.pdbx_seq_one_letter_code
_entity_poly.pdbx_strand_id
1 'polypeptide(L)'
;MIKSTNVRRATAFAISVINDKATIPLLINLLKDPNGDVRNWAAFAININKYDNSDIRDCFVEMLQDKNEEVRIEAIIGLSYRKDKRVLSVLCDELKKNTVYDDIIEAAGELGDKTLLPVLDTMLYKFDDNEIITSAIDKLKRS
;
A
#
# COMPACT_ATOMS: atom_id res chain seq x y z
N MET A 1 -23.15 0.34 13.57
CA MET A 1 -21.93 -0.50 13.47
C MET A 1 -22.35 -1.94 13.16
N ILE A 2 -21.87 -2.52 12.06
CA ILE A 2 -22.13 -3.93 11.70
C ILE A 2 -21.43 -4.83 12.73
N LYS A 3 -22.18 -5.63 13.49
CA LYS A 3 -21.62 -6.37 14.64
C LYS A 3 -20.67 -7.51 14.25
N SER A 4 -20.93 -8.20 13.14
CA SER A 4 -20.15 -9.38 12.73
C SER A 4 -18.91 -9.00 11.92
N THR A 5 -17.74 -9.45 12.35
CA THR A 5 -16.47 -9.30 11.62
C THR A 5 -16.56 -9.90 10.21
N ASN A 6 -17.17 -11.09 10.07
CA ASN A 6 -17.35 -11.73 8.77
C ASN A 6 -18.20 -10.88 7.82
N VAL A 7 -19.25 -10.24 8.35
CA VAL A 7 -20.09 -9.34 7.55
C VAL A 7 -19.30 -8.09 7.17
N ARG A 8 -18.55 -7.47 8.08
CA ARG A 8 -17.72 -6.29 7.76
C ARG A 8 -16.66 -6.58 6.70
N ARG A 9 -15.99 -7.72 6.81
CA ARG A 9 -15.02 -8.19 5.80
C ARG A 9 -15.70 -8.41 4.45
N ALA A 10 -16.84 -9.11 4.43
CA ALA A 10 -17.61 -9.32 3.22
C ALA A 10 -18.12 -8.01 2.61
N THR A 11 -18.46 -7.02 3.43
CA THR A 11 -18.82 -5.67 2.98
C THR A 11 -17.64 -4.99 2.28
N ALA A 12 -16.43 -5.01 2.87
CA ALA A 12 -15.24 -4.45 2.23
C ALA A 12 -14.95 -5.13 0.87
N PHE A 13 -15.02 -6.46 0.82
CA PHE A 13 -14.90 -7.22 -0.42
C PHE A 13 -15.96 -6.85 -1.46
N ALA A 14 -17.23 -6.78 -1.08
CA ALA A 14 -18.30 -6.42 -2.00
C ALA A 14 -18.09 -5.01 -2.59
N ILE A 15 -17.65 -4.06 -1.75
CA ILE A 15 -17.33 -2.71 -2.20
C ILE A 15 -16.17 -2.69 -3.21
N SER A 16 -15.17 -3.56 -3.05
CA SER A 16 -14.05 -3.64 -4.00
C SER A 16 -14.51 -3.97 -5.43
N VAL A 17 -15.66 -4.64 -5.57
CA VAL A 17 -16.25 -5.02 -6.86
C VAL A 17 -17.24 -3.96 -7.38
N ILE A 18 -17.98 -3.30 -6.49
CA ILE A 18 -19.02 -2.33 -6.88
C ILE A 18 -18.42 -1.08 -7.54
N ASN A 19 -17.22 -0.65 -7.10
CA ASN A 19 -16.55 0.55 -7.59
C ASN A 19 -17.44 1.82 -7.61
N ASP A 20 -18.17 2.07 -6.53
CA ASP A 20 -18.97 3.30 -6.34
C ASP A 20 -18.30 4.22 -5.30
N LYS A 21 -17.98 5.46 -5.71
CA LYS A 21 -17.38 6.48 -4.82
C LYS A 21 -18.27 6.84 -3.62
N ALA A 22 -19.59 6.61 -3.68
CA ALA A 22 -20.47 6.79 -2.54
C ALA A 22 -20.11 5.87 -1.35
N THR A 23 -19.33 4.81 -1.58
CA THR A 23 -18.86 3.87 -0.54
C THR A 23 -17.65 4.36 0.25
N ILE A 24 -16.96 5.42 -0.20
CA ILE A 24 -15.73 5.92 0.42
C ILE A 24 -15.87 6.20 1.93
N PRO A 25 -16.94 6.87 2.42
CA PRO A 25 -17.10 7.10 3.86
C PRO A 25 -17.16 5.80 4.68
N LEU A 26 -17.77 4.74 4.12
CA LEU A 26 -17.83 3.44 4.76
C LEU A 26 -16.46 2.76 4.76
N LEU A 27 -15.71 2.82 3.66
CA LEU A 27 -14.34 2.28 3.58
C LEU A 27 -13.41 2.97 4.59
N ILE A 28 -13.46 4.31 4.72
CA ILE A 28 -12.69 5.05 5.73
C ILE A 28 -13.01 4.56 7.15
N ASN A 29 -14.28 4.29 7.45
CA ASN A 29 -14.65 3.70 8.74
C ASN A 29 -14.11 2.27 8.92
N LEU A 30 -14.04 1.47 7.86
CA LEU A 30 -13.51 0.10 7.90
C LEU A 30 -11.97 0.06 7.99
N LEU A 31 -11.26 1.08 7.52
CA LEU A 31 -9.81 1.23 7.75
C LEU A 31 -9.46 1.36 9.25
N LYS A 32 -10.45 1.72 10.10
CA LYS A 32 -10.29 1.87 11.55
C LYS A 32 -10.87 0.69 12.33
N ASP A 33 -11.21 -0.40 11.66
CA ASP A 33 -11.82 -1.57 12.30
C ASP A 33 -10.88 -2.22 13.32
N PRO A 34 -11.36 -2.76 14.45
CA PRO A 34 -10.50 -3.50 15.38
C PRO A 34 -9.87 -4.77 14.77
N ASN A 35 -10.50 -5.38 13.75
CA ASN A 35 -9.98 -6.58 13.10
C ASN A 35 -9.06 -6.25 11.92
N GLY A 36 -7.87 -6.87 11.88
CA GLY A 36 -6.86 -6.63 10.85
C GLY A 36 -7.32 -6.99 9.44
N ASP A 37 -8.02 -8.10 9.28
CA ASP A 37 -8.50 -8.55 7.97
C ASP A 37 -9.53 -7.56 7.39
N VAL A 38 -10.38 -6.98 8.23
CA VAL A 38 -11.33 -5.95 7.79
C VAL A 38 -10.58 -4.70 7.30
N ARG A 39 -9.54 -4.27 8.01
CA ARG A 39 -8.70 -3.13 7.60
C ARG A 39 -7.96 -3.43 6.29
N ASN A 40 -7.37 -4.63 6.17
CA ASN A 40 -6.70 -5.09 4.96
C ASN A 40 -7.66 -5.04 3.75
N TRP A 41 -8.82 -5.69 3.85
CA TRP A 41 -9.80 -5.70 2.76
C TRP A 41 -10.34 -4.30 2.41
N ALA A 42 -10.47 -3.40 3.38
CA ALA A 42 -10.87 -2.02 3.11
C ALA A 42 -9.78 -1.24 2.37
N ALA A 43 -8.51 -1.42 2.74
CA ALA A 43 -7.37 -0.82 2.07
C ALA A 43 -7.20 -1.35 0.64
N PHE A 44 -7.28 -2.66 0.47
CA PHE A 44 -7.31 -3.32 -0.83
C PHE A 44 -8.42 -2.75 -1.72
N ALA A 45 -9.65 -2.64 -1.20
CA ALA A 45 -10.78 -2.07 -1.94
C ALA A 45 -10.55 -0.62 -2.37
N ILE A 46 -9.90 0.19 -1.53
CA ILE A 46 -9.51 1.57 -1.85
C ILE A 46 -8.43 1.60 -2.94
N ASN A 47 -7.44 0.71 -2.86
CA ASN A 47 -6.33 0.63 -3.80
C ASN A 47 -6.79 0.17 -5.20
N ILE A 48 -7.54 -0.93 -5.29
CA ILE A 48 -8.00 -1.46 -6.59
C ILE A 48 -8.93 -0.48 -7.32
N ASN A 49 -9.78 0.25 -6.58
CA ASN A 49 -10.68 1.26 -7.15
C ASN A 49 -10.02 2.63 -7.35
N LYS A 50 -8.74 2.78 -6.96
CA LYS A 50 -7.95 4.01 -7.11
C LYS A 50 -8.63 5.24 -6.47
N TYR A 51 -9.29 5.04 -5.33
CA TYR A 51 -9.93 6.16 -4.61
C TYR A 51 -8.89 7.02 -3.92
N ASP A 52 -8.97 8.33 -4.10
CA ASP A 52 -7.97 9.24 -3.55
C ASP A 52 -8.61 10.53 -3.02
N ASN A 53 -8.34 10.80 -1.74
CA ASN A 53 -8.63 12.05 -1.04
C ASN A 53 -7.72 12.15 0.20
N SER A 54 -7.76 13.29 0.89
CA SER A 54 -6.94 13.53 2.09
C SER A 54 -7.19 12.50 3.19
N ASP A 55 -8.46 12.17 3.45
CA ASP A 55 -8.84 11.28 4.55
C ASP A 55 -8.33 9.85 4.35
N ILE A 56 -8.35 9.35 3.10
CA ILE A 56 -7.76 8.07 2.71
C ILE A 56 -6.26 8.08 2.95
N ARG A 57 -5.57 9.14 2.50
CA ARG A 57 -4.12 9.26 2.68
C ARG A 57 -3.74 9.30 4.16
N ASP A 58 -4.47 10.06 4.97
CA ASP A 58 -4.23 10.15 6.40
C ASP A 58 -4.46 8.81 7.11
N CYS A 59 -5.53 8.07 6.76
CA CYS A 59 -5.75 6.72 7.27
C CYS A 59 -4.61 5.77 6.86
N PHE A 60 -4.11 5.83 5.63
CA PHE A 60 -2.97 5.02 5.21
C PHE A 60 -1.68 5.38 5.96
N VAL A 61 -1.44 6.67 6.26
CA VAL A 61 -0.30 7.06 7.12
C VAL A 61 -0.41 6.42 8.51
N GLU A 62 -1.59 6.44 9.13
CA GLU A 62 -1.82 5.76 10.42
C GLU A 62 -1.55 4.25 10.31
N MET A 63 -1.98 3.62 9.22
CA MET A 63 -1.82 2.19 8.97
C MET A 63 -0.37 1.74 8.71
N LEU A 64 0.56 2.64 8.43
CA LEU A 64 1.98 2.28 8.34
C LEU A 64 2.53 1.69 9.65
N GLN A 65 1.87 1.96 10.78
CA GLN A 65 2.21 1.44 12.10
C GLN A 65 1.27 0.31 12.56
N ASP A 66 0.48 -0.26 11.65
CA ASP A 66 -0.46 -1.32 12.00
C ASP A 66 0.26 -2.58 12.52
N LYS A 67 -0.34 -3.26 13.50
CA LYS A 67 0.19 -4.53 14.04
C LYS A 67 0.15 -5.68 13.03
N ASN A 68 -0.79 -5.64 12.08
CA ASN A 68 -0.91 -6.64 11.02
C ASN A 68 -0.05 -6.22 9.82
N GLU A 69 0.81 -7.13 9.36
CA GLU A 69 1.75 -6.89 8.26
C GLU A 69 1.07 -6.63 6.91
N GLU A 70 0.02 -7.38 6.58
CA GLU A 70 -0.72 -7.18 5.33
C GLU A 70 -1.35 -5.77 5.29
N VAL A 71 -1.84 -5.28 6.43
CA VAL A 71 -2.39 -3.92 6.54
C VAL A 71 -1.31 -2.86 6.31
N ARG A 72 -0.09 -3.07 6.82
CA ARG A 72 1.04 -2.16 6.55
C ARG A 72 1.42 -2.17 5.08
N ILE A 73 1.47 -3.35 4.44
CA ILE A 73 1.80 -3.48 3.01
C ILE A 73 0.78 -2.74 2.15
N GLU A 74 -0.52 -2.92 2.38
CA GLU A 74 -1.56 -2.18 1.66
C GLU A 74 -1.45 -0.66 1.82
N ALA A 75 -1.07 -0.19 3.01
CA ALA A 75 -0.83 1.23 3.26
C ALA A 75 0.38 1.77 2.49
N ILE A 76 1.47 0.98 2.43
CA ILE A 76 2.67 1.33 1.65
C ILE A 76 2.32 1.44 0.17
N ILE A 77 1.70 0.40 -0.39
CA ILE A 77 1.22 0.39 -1.78
C ILE A 77 0.33 1.61 -2.02
N GLY A 78 -0.66 1.80 -1.15
CA GLY A 78 -1.65 2.86 -1.31
C GLY A 78 -1.04 4.27 -1.33
N LEU A 79 -0.11 4.57 -0.43
CA LEU A 79 0.56 5.87 -0.40
C LEU A 79 1.51 6.06 -1.58
N SER A 80 2.24 5.01 -1.97
CA SER A 80 3.17 5.05 -3.10
C SER A 80 2.48 5.36 -4.42
N TYR A 81 1.40 4.66 -4.76
CA TYR A 81 0.62 4.93 -5.98
C TYR A 81 -0.01 6.33 -6.00
N ARG A 82 -0.25 6.89 -4.81
CA ARG A 82 -0.75 8.25 -4.60
C ARG A 82 0.35 9.31 -4.53
N LYS A 83 1.62 8.91 -4.72
CA LYS A 83 2.82 9.76 -4.64
C LYS A 83 2.96 10.48 -3.30
N ASP A 84 2.43 9.92 -2.22
CA ASP A 84 2.49 10.53 -0.89
C ASP A 84 3.84 10.21 -0.22
N LYS A 85 4.72 11.21 -0.16
CA LYS A 85 6.09 11.05 0.33
C LYS A 85 6.19 10.70 1.82
N ARG A 86 5.09 10.77 2.59
CA ARG A 86 5.09 10.33 4.00
C ARG A 86 5.43 8.85 4.15
N VAL A 87 5.28 8.04 3.10
CA VAL A 87 5.66 6.61 3.08
C VAL A 87 7.17 6.36 2.96
N LEU A 88 7.95 7.36 2.51
CA LEU A 88 9.33 7.16 2.01
C LEU A 88 10.23 6.42 3.01
N SER A 89 10.20 6.80 4.29
CA SER A 89 11.04 6.17 5.32
C SER A 89 10.68 4.69 5.49
N VAL A 90 9.39 4.39 5.61
CA VAL A 90 8.90 3.01 5.83
C VAL A 90 9.21 2.14 4.61
N LEU A 91 9.00 2.68 3.41
CA LEU A 91 9.32 1.99 2.16
C LEU A 91 10.82 1.68 2.03
N CYS A 92 11.69 2.62 2.41
CA CYS A 92 13.14 2.40 2.42
C CYS A 92 13.55 1.30 3.40
N ASP A 93 12.90 1.22 4.57
CA ASP A 93 13.18 0.21 5.58
C ASP A 93 12.70 -1.19 5.15
N GLU A 94 11.53 -1.29 4.50
CA GLU A 94 11.04 -2.55 3.92
C GLU A 94 11.98 -3.10 2.83
N LEU A 95 12.48 -2.24 1.94
CA LEU A 95 13.42 -2.63 0.86
C LEU A 95 14.77 -3.15 1.40
N LYS A 96 15.14 -2.81 2.64
CA LYS A 96 16.39 -3.29 3.28
C LYS A 96 16.24 -4.64 3.97
N LYS A 97 15.04 -5.21 4.05
CA LYS A 97 14.80 -6.51 4.68
C LYS A 97 15.43 -7.65 3.86
N ASN A 98 15.61 -8.79 4.53
CA ASN A 98 16.14 -9.98 3.88
C ASN A 98 15.17 -10.60 2.86
N THR A 99 13.87 -10.46 3.14
CA THR A 99 12.78 -10.86 2.26
C THR A 99 11.97 -9.61 1.97
N VAL A 100 11.81 -9.31 0.68
CA VAL A 100 11.07 -8.14 0.20
C VAL A 100 10.01 -8.65 -0.76
N TYR A 101 8.77 -8.20 -0.58
CA TYR A 101 7.68 -8.53 -1.49
C TYR A 101 7.80 -7.72 -2.79
N ASP A 102 7.43 -8.33 -3.91
CA ASP A 102 7.44 -7.67 -5.22
C ASP A 102 6.64 -6.37 -5.20
N ASP A 103 5.48 -6.37 -4.53
CA ASP A 103 4.64 -5.17 -4.36
C ASP A 103 5.36 -3.99 -3.71
N ILE A 104 6.32 -4.24 -2.82
CA ILE A 104 7.12 -3.19 -2.17
C ILE A 104 8.12 -2.59 -3.16
N ILE A 105 8.72 -3.42 -4.02
CA ILE A 105 9.63 -2.98 -5.08
C ILE A 105 8.86 -2.17 -6.13
N GLU A 106 7.69 -2.65 -6.53
CA GLU A 106 6.79 -1.92 -7.42
C GLU A 106 6.34 -0.59 -6.80
N ALA A 107 5.96 -0.59 -5.52
CA ALA A 107 5.59 0.60 -4.78
C ALA A 107 6.75 1.62 -4.71
N ALA A 108 8.01 1.18 -4.66
CA ALA A 108 9.17 2.08 -4.78
C ALA A 108 9.16 2.80 -6.14
N GLY A 109 9.04 2.01 -7.22
CA GLY A 109 8.85 2.50 -8.59
C GLY A 109 7.71 3.51 -8.71
N GLU A 110 6.58 3.18 -8.11
CA GLU A 110 5.39 4.01 -8.12
C GLU A 110 5.47 5.21 -7.19
N LEU A 111 6.26 5.24 -6.12
CA LEU A 111 6.47 6.49 -5.39
C LEU A 111 7.23 7.50 -6.26
N GLY A 112 8.17 7.03 -7.08
CA GLY A 112 8.96 7.86 -7.99
C GLY A 112 9.95 8.79 -7.28
N ASP A 113 10.38 8.45 -6.07
CA ASP A 113 11.39 9.22 -5.34
C ASP A 113 12.79 8.65 -5.62
N LYS A 114 13.61 9.44 -6.34
CA LYS A 114 14.98 9.05 -6.74
C LYS A 114 15.91 8.73 -5.57
N THR A 115 15.58 9.14 -4.34
CA THR A 115 16.35 8.77 -3.15
C THR A 115 16.32 7.26 -2.86
N LEU A 116 15.40 6.50 -3.47
CA LEU A 116 15.33 5.04 -3.37
C LEU A 116 16.26 4.30 -4.35
N LEU A 117 16.89 4.99 -5.31
CA LEU A 117 17.80 4.35 -6.27
C LEU A 117 18.93 3.55 -5.58
N PRO A 118 19.66 4.07 -4.57
CA PRO A 118 20.77 3.33 -3.96
C PRO A 118 20.34 2.01 -3.31
N VAL A 119 19.16 1.95 -2.68
CA VAL A 119 18.67 0.70 -2.07
C VAL A 119 18.25 -0.30 -3.15
N LEU A 120 17.59 0.15 -4.22
CA LEU A 120 17.21 -0.71 -5.33
C LEU A 120 18.42 -1.23 -6.11
N ASP A 121 19.46 -0.42 -6.35
CA ASP A 121 20.72 -0.86 -6.97
C ASP A 121 21.40 -1.94 -6.11
N THR A 122 21.40 -1.78 -4.78
CA THR A 122 21.92 -2.78 -3.85
C THR A 122 21.12 -4.08 -3.93
N MET A 123 19.80 -4.00 -4.02
CA MET A 123 18.94 -5.17 -4.20
C MET A 123 19.21 -5.87 -5.53
N LEU A 124 19.36 -5.12 -6.63
CA LEU A 124 19.63 -5.70 -7.95
C LEU A 124 20.93 -6.52 -7.94
N TYR A 125 21.98 -6.00 -7.31
CA TYR A 125 23.24 -6.74 -7.12
C TYR A 125 23.06 -8.02 -6.28
N LYS A 126 22.20 -7.97 -5.26
CA LYS A 126 21.95 -9.11 -4.36
C LYS A 126 21.11 -10.22 -5.01
N PHE A 127 20.13 -9.84 -5.82
CA PHE A 127 19.13 -10.78 -6.35
C PHE A 127 19.35 -11.19 -7.81
N ASP A 128 20.34 -10.61 -8.49
CA ASP A 128 20.79 -10.89 -9.85
C ASP A 128 19.69 -10.84 -10.93
N ASP A 129 19.80 -9.88 -11.86
CA ASP A 129 18.90 -9.73 -13.02
C ASP A 129 17.40 -9.89 -12.72
N ASN A 130 16.91 -9.19 -11.69
CA ASN A 130 15.50 -9.15 -11.34
C ASN A 130 14.74 -8.07 -12.14
N GLU A 131 13.79 -8.50 -12.97
CA GLU A 131 12.99 -7.63 -13.85
C GLU A 131 12.19 -6.57 -13.07
N ILE A 132 11.66 -6.93 -11.90
CA ILE A 132 10.83 -6.04 -11.08
C ILE A 132 11.69 -4.91 -10.50
N ILE A 133 12.88 -5.25 -9.99
CA ILE A 133 13.84 -4.25 -9.49
C ILE A 133 14.29 -3.32 -10.62
N THR A 134 14.59 -3.89 -11.79
CA THR A 134 15.00 -3.12 -12.98
C THR A 134 13.91 -2.16 -13.43
N SER A 135 12.66 -2.62 -13.49
CA SER A 135 11.48 -1.82 -13.82
C SER A 135 11.27 -0.67 -12.83
N ALA A 136 11.42 -0.92 -11.52
CA ALA A 136 11.34 0.12 -10.50
C ALA A 136 12.44 1.18 -10.68
N ILE A 137 13.70 0.77 -10.88
CA ILE A 137 14.83 1.68 -11.14
C ILE A 137 14.57 2.54 -12.38
N ASP A 138 14.05 1.95 -13.45
CA ASP A 138 13.74 2.65 -14.69
C ASP A 138 12.62 3.69 -14.52
N LYS A 139 11.56 3.36 -13.76
CA LYS A 139 10.52 4.34 -13.38
C LYS A 139 11.12 5.52 -12.63
N LEU A 140 12.00 5.27 -11.65
CA LEU A 140 12.64 6.32 -10.86
C LEU A 140 13.56 7.21 -11.69
N LYS A 141 14.28 6.66 -12.66
CA LYS A 141 15.13 7.45 -13.57
C LYS A 141 14.30 8.40 -14.43
N ARG A 142 13.05 8.04 -14.74
CA ARG A 142 12.13 8.80 -15.61
C ARG A 142 11.24 9.80 -14.86
N SER A 143 10.98 9.61 -13.56
CA SER A 143 10.23 10.53 -12.70
C SER A 143 10.98 11.84 -12.43
#